data_AF-K1YC59-F1
#
_entry.id   AF-K1YC59-F1
#
_cell.length_a   1.000
_cell.length_b   1.000
_cell.length_c   1.000
_cell.angle_alpha   90.00
_cell.angle_beta   90.00
_cell.angle_gamma   90.00
#
_symmetry.space_group_name_H-M   'P 1'
#
loop_
_entity.id
_entity.type
_entity.pdbx_description
1 polymer ?
#
loop_
_entity_poly.entity_id
_entity_poly.type
_entity_poly.pdbx_seq_one_letter_code
_entity_poly.pdbx_strand_id
1 'polypeptide(L)' 'MALGVINCKTTAARLIPVPGKEPGDHVNFGGLFGASPIMPVRNVGKSSRFIAWGGRMPAPVHSFKN' A
#
# COMPACT_ATOMS: atom_id res chain seq x y z
N MET A 1 2.14 -3.09 -5.21
CA MET A 1 1.92 -4.05 -6.32
C MET A 1 3.19 -4.35 -7.13
N ALA A 2 4.03 -3.37 -7.46
CA ALA A 2 5.25 -3.61 -8.26
C ALA A 2 6.16 -4.73 -7.72
N LEU A 3 6.34 -4.81 -6.39
CA LEU A 3 7.08 -5.90 -5.72
C LEU A 3 6.59 -7.29 -6.11
N GLY A 4 5.27 -7.49 -6.18
CA GLY A 4 4.68 -8.77 -6.58
C GLY A 4 4.86 -9.05 -8.07
N VAL A 5 4.67 -8.03 -8.91
CA VAL A 5 4.84 -8.11 -10.37
C VAL A 5 6.26 -8.51 -10.74
N ILE A 6 7.27 -7.90 -10.11
CA ILE A 6 8.69 -8.18 -10.39
C ILE A 6 9.08 -9.58 -9.90
N ASN A 7 8.65 -9.96 -8.69
CA ASN A 7 9.08 -11.20 -8.07
C ASN A 7 8.17 -12.41 -8.35
N CYS A 8 7.20 -12.30 -9.27
CA CYS A 8 6.20 -13.33 -9.51
C CYS A 8 5.50 -13.83 -8.22
N LYS A 9 5.21 -12.91 -7.31
CA LYS A 9 4.49 -13.21 -6.05
C LYS A 9 3.16 -12.47 -6.03
N THR A 10 2.12 -13.15 -5.57
CA THR A 10 0.82 -12.50 -5.30
C THR A 10 0.99 -11.54 -4.14
N THR A 11 0.66 -10.27 -4.36
CA THR A 11 0.67 -9.24 -3.31
C THR A 11 -0.70 -8.58 -3.26
N ALA A 12 -1.15 -8.26 -2.05
CA ALA A 12 -2.37 -7.52 -1.81
C ALA A 12 -2.08 -6.45 -0.75
N ALA A 13 -2.81 -5.33 -0.81
CA ALA A 13 -2.74 -4.28 0.19
C ALA A 13 -4.16 -3.95 0.65
N ARG A 14 -4.36 -3.82 1.96
CA ARG A 14 -5.59 -3.33 2.57
C ARG A 14 -5.26 -2.06 3.35
N LEU A 15 -5.86 -0.95 2.94
CA LEU A 15 -5.79 0.33 3.63
C LEU A 15 -7.13 0.57 4.33
N ILE A 16 -7.10 0.88 5.63
CA ILE A 16 -8.30 1.14 6.43
C ILE A 16 -8.16 2.55 7.03
N PRO A 17 -8.84 3.57 6.46
CA PRO A 17 -8.90 4.88 7.08
C PRO A 17 -9.79 4.82 8.32
N VAL A 18 -9.35 5.45 9.42
CA VAL A 18 -10.11 5.56 10.67
C VAL A 18 -10.32 7.05 10.97
N PRO A 19 -11.46 7.64 10.55
CA PRO A 19 -11.73 9.06 10.77
C PRO A 19 -11.72 9.43 12.25
N GLY A 20 -11.19 10.60 12.59
CA GLY A 20 -11.16 11.11 13.96
C GLY A 20 -10.11 10.46 14.87
N LYS A 21 -9.16 9.71 14.31
CA LYS A 21 -8.03 9.12 15.03
C LYS A 21 -6.70 9.63 14.50
N GLU A 22 -5.69 9.61 15.36
CA GLU A 22 -4.35 10.12 15.06
C GLU A 22 -3.30 8.99 15.02
N PRO A 23 -2.12 9.20 14.41
CA PRO A 23 -1.03 8.23 14.44
C PRO A 23 -0.63 7.88 15.89
N GLY A 24 -0.49 6.59 16.17
CA GLY A 24 -0.23 6.08 17.52
C GLY A 24 -1.48 5.65 18.28
N ASP A 25 -2.67 6.08 17.87
CA ASP A 25 -3.92 5.55 18.41
C ASP A 25 -4.11 4.08 18.05
N HIS A 26 -4.92 3.36 18.84
CA HIS A 26 -5.28 1.97 18.58
C HIS A 26 -6.72 1.86 18.08
N VAL A 27 -6.96 1.05 17.04
CA VAL A 27 -8.30 0.72 16.56
C VAL A 27 -8.60 -0.76 16.79
N ASN A 28 -9.80 -1.05 17.28
CA ASN A 28 -10.30 -2.41 17.44
C ASN A 28 -11.57 -2.55 16.62
N PHE A 29 -11.53 -3.41 15.61
CA PHE A 29 -12.66 -3.68 14.72
C PHE A 29 -13.53 -4.85 15.22
N GLY A 30 -13.08 -5.57 16.25
CA GLY A 30 -13.75 -6.73 16.82
C GLY A 30 -13.69 -7.99 15.95
N GLY A 31 -13.98 -9.14 16.57
CA GLY A 31 -14.16 -10.43 15.90
C GLY A 31 -13.03 -10.80 14.92
N LEU A 32 -13.39 -11.13 13.69
CA LEU A 32 -12.48 -11.60 12.63
C LEU A 32 -11.56 -10.49 12.07
N PHE A 33 -11.90 -9.22 12.26
CA PHE A 33 -11.15 -8.10 11.69
C PHE A 33 -10.00 -7.62 12.59
N GLY A 34 -9.96 -8.07 13.84
CA GLY A 34 -8.86 -7.83 14.76
C GLY A 34 -8.70 -6.37 15.18
N ALA A 35 -7.49 -6.03 15.64
CA ALA A 35 -7.12 -4.71 16.12
C ALA A 35 -5.69 -4.37 15.64
N SER A 36 -5.40 -3.09 15.46
CA SER A 36 -4.10 -2.63 14.98
C SER A 36 -3.82 -1.19 15.41
N PRO A 37 -2.55 -0.81 15.65
CA PRO A 37 -2.16 0.58 15.83
C PRO A 37 -2.23 1.36 14.51
N ILE A 38 -2.60 2.64 14.60
CA ILE A 38 -2.68 3.55 13.46
C ILE A 38 -1.27 4.05 13.13
N MET A 39 -0.82 3.73 11.92
CA MET A 39 0.50 4.11 11.42
C MET A 39 0.49 5.53 10.83
N PRO A 40 1.56 6.33 11.05
CA PRO A 40 1.69 7.63 10.39
C PRO A 40 1.87 7.47 8.88
N VAL A 41 1.11 8.25 8.10
CA VAL A 41 1.28 8.32 6.65
C VAL A 41 2.41 9.29 6.32
N ARG A 42 3.53 8.76 5.84
CA ARG A 42 4.68 9.58 5.46
C ARG A 42 4.45 10.28 4.12
N ASN A 43 5.04 11.47 3.97
CA ASN A 43 5.12 12.20 2.69
C ASN A 43 3.76 12.46 2.02
N VAL A 44 2.75 12.85 2.81
CA VAL A 44 1.40 13.14 2.32
C VAL A 44 1.44 14.15 1.17
N GLY A 45 0.74 13.83 0.07
CA GLY A 45 0.62 14.68 -1.11
C GLY A 45 1.82 14.67 -2.07
N LYS A 46 2.98 14.13 -1.68
CA LYS A 46 4.19 14.12 -2.52
C LYS A 46 4.10 13.22 -3.75
N SER A 47 3.24 12.21 -3.72
CA SER A 47 3.01 11.28 -4.84
C SER A 47 2.06 11.81 -5.92
N SER A 48 1.40 12.95 -5.70
CA SER A 48 0.38 13.52 -6.61
C SER A 48 0.86 13.62 -8.07
N ARG A 49 2.05 14.18 -8.29
CA ARG A 49 2.67 14.30 -9.62
C ARG A 49 2.89 12.94 -10.30
N PHE A 50 3.34 11.95 -9.54
CA PHE A 50 3.62 10.61 -10.07
C PHE A 50 2.32 9.89 -10.47
N ILE A 51 1.27 10.01 -9.65
CA ILE A 51 -0.05 9.43 -9.97
C ILE A 51 -0.67 10.11 -11.20
N ALA A 52 -0.47 11.42 -11.35
CA ALA A 52 -1.01 12.19 -12.48
C ALA A 52 -0.41 11.82 -13.84
N TRP A 53 0.76 11.17 -13.90
CA TRP A 53 1.33 10.69 -15.17
C TRP A 53 0.47 9.64 -15.86
N GLY A 54 -0.30 8.86 -15.10
CA GLY A 54 -1.17 7.82 -15.65
C GLY A 54 -0.41 6.82 -16.54
N GLY A 55 -1.10 6.28 -17.55
CA GLY A 55 -0.52 5.35 -18.52
C GLY A 55 -0.43 3.90 -18.02
N ARG A 56 0.42 3.11 -18.68
CA ARG A 56 0.60 1.67 -18.40
C ARG A 56 2.06 1.39 -18.08
N MET A 57 2.31 0.79 -16.91
CA MET A 57 3.61 0.23 -16.59
C MET A 57 3.85 -1.01 -17.46
N PRO A 58 4.93 -1.06 -18.27
CA PRO A 58 5.22 -2.20 -19.13
C PRO A 58 5.56 -3.44 -18.30
N ALA A 59 5.41 -4.62 -18.93
CA ALA A 59 5.76 -5.88 -18.28
C ALA A 59 7.26 -5.91 -17.91
N PRO A 60 7.62 -6.55 -16.78
CA PRO A 60 9.01 -6.69 -16.38
C PRO A 60 9.79 -7.53 -17.41
N VAL A 61 11.05 -7.17 -17.64
CA VAL A 61 11.96 -7.92 -18.52
C VAL A 61 12.29 -9.24 -17.84
N HIS A 62 11.95 -10.36 -18.49
CA HIS A 62 12.10 -11.70 -17.94
C HIS A 62 13.56 -12.19 -17.92
N SER A 63 14.47 -11.50 -18.61
CA SER A 63 15.89 -11.86 -18.77
C SER A 63 16.74 -11.65 -17.49
N PHE A 64 16.22 -11.00 -16.45
CA PHE A 64 16.90 -10.82 -15.16
C PHE A 64 16.46 -11.85 -14.10
N LYS A 65 16.03 -13.02 -14.53
CA LYS A 65 15.79 -14.19 -13.67
C LYS A 65 16.91 -15.19 -13.97
N ASN A 66 17.96 -15.18 -13.15
CA ASN A 66 18.95 -16.26 -13.09
C ASN A 66 18.35 -17.39 -12.23
#